data_AF-C3YHB9-F1
#
_entry.id   AF-C3YHB9-F1
#
_cell.length_a   1.000
_cell.length_b   1.000
_cell.length_c   1.000
_cell.angle_alpha   90.00
_cell.angle_beta   90.00
_cell.angle_gamma   90.00
#
_symmetry.space_group_name_H-M   'P 1'
#
loop_
_entity.id
_entity.type
_entity.pdbx_description
1 polymer ?
#
loop_
_entity_poly.entity_id
_entity_poly.type
_entity_poly.pdbx_seq_one_letter_code
_entity_poly.pdbx_strand_id
1 'polypeptide(L)'
;MGIDCVVPGSWSSYRGTVSLTQSDKTCQRWDRQTPHEHKYTPSDYPASGLEQNYCREPEGNEPRLWCYTTDPGTRWNYCDVPFCETGWCFGNDFPCDDGVCINGTWTCDGEADCPNGEDESPANCPDLYPTDYIRHSTPIIR
;
A
#
# COMPACT_ATOMS: atom_id res chain seq x y z
N MET A 1 -5.28 -2.63 -17.31
CA MET A 1 -5.69 -1.52 -16.42
C MET A 1 -4.73 -1.55 -15.26
N GLY A 2 -3.88 -0.52 -15.15
CA GLY A 2 -2.86 -0.46 -14.11
C GLY A 2 -3.50 -0.19 -12.76
N ILE A 3 -3.00 -0.84 -11.73
CA ILE A 3 -3.37 -0.64 -10.33
C ILE A 3 -2.96 0.78 -9.88
N ASP A 4 -3.94 1.58 -9.45
CA ASP A 4 -3.73 2.94 -8.91
C ASP A 4 -3.33 2.87 -7.43
N CYS A 5 -2.05 2.63 -7.19
CA CYS A 5 -1.51 2.36 -5.86
C CYS A 5 -0.37 3.33 -5.47
N VAL A 6 0.01 3.37 -4.19
CA VAL A 6 1.10 4.23 -3.67
C VAL A 6 2.16 3.44 -2.90
N VAL A 7 3.45 3.72 -3.06
CA VAL A 7 4.50 3.08 -2.25
C VAL A 7 4.62 3.81 -0.90
N PRO A 8 4.64 3.10 0.26
CA PRO A 8 4.84 3.73 1.56
C PRO A 8 6.08 4.62 1.58
N GLY A 9 5.94 5.86 2.08
CA GLY A 9 7.04 6.84 2.10
C GLY A 9 7.31 7.53 0.77
N SER A 10 6.58 7.20 -0.30
CA SER A 10 6.67 7.84 -1.63
C SER A 10 5.41 8.64 -2.00
N TRP A 11 4.79 9.30 -1.02
CA TRP A 11 3.52 10.02 -1.21
C TRP A 11 3.58 11.11 -2.28
N SER A 12 4.67 11.88 -2.32
CA SER A 12 4.87 12.97 -3.29
C SER A 12 5.02 12.48 -4.75
N SER A 13 5.33 11.20 -4.96
CA SER A 13 5.52 10.61 -6.28
C SER A 13 4.24 10.00 -6.87
N TYR A 14 3.18 9.84 -6.07
CA TYR A 14 1.93 9.24 -6.52
C TYR A 14 1.31 10.05 -7.68
N ARG A 15 1.02 9.36 -8.79
CA ARG A 15 0.39 9.95 -9.99
C ARG A 15 -0.83 9.15 -10.46
N GLY A 16 -1.44 8.34 -9.59
CA GLY A 16 -2.67 7.62 -9.91
C GLY A 16 -3.90 8.53 -10.02
N THR A 17 -5.06 7.93 -10.32
CA THR A 17 -6.30 8.65 -10.67
C THR A 17 -7.39 8.61 -9.59
N VAL A 18 -7.07 8.16 -8.37
CA VAL A 18 -8.03 8.19 -7.25
C VAL A 18 -8.48 9.62 -6.99
N SER A 19 -9.80 9.82 -6.94
CA SER A 19 -10.46 11.13 -6.82
C SER A 19 -11.58 11.16 -5.76
N LEU A 20 -11.56 10.18 -4.86
CA LEU A 20 -12.48 10.05 -3.74
C LEU A 20 -11.70 10.01 -2.43
N THR A 21 -12.27 10.61 -1.40
CA THR A 21 -11.70 10.55 -0.05
C THR A 21 -12.09 9.24 0.64
N GLN A 22 -11.45 8.92 1.77
CA GLN A 22 -11.83 7.77 2.64
C GLN A 22 -13.25 7.84 3.23
N SER A 23 -14.00 8.90 2.94
CA SER A 23 -15.38 9.10 3.38
C SER A 23 -16.30 9.32 2.17
N ASP A 24 -15.90 8.79 1.01
CA ASP A 24 -16.62 8.83 -0.26
C ASP A 24 -16.95 10.24 -0.76
N LYS A 25 -16.20 11.27 -0.32
CA LYS A 25 -16.39 12.63 -0.81
C LYS A 25 -15.61 12.82 -2.10
N THR A 26 -16.27 13.43 -3.08
CA THR A 26 -15.63 13.79 -4.35
C THR A 26 -14.59 14.88 -4.13
N CYS A 27 -13.40 14.68 -4.69
CA CYS A 27 -12.35 15.67 -4.65
C CYS A 27 -12.70 16.89 -5.53
N GLN A 28 -12.37 18.08 -5.05
CA GLN A 28 -12.35 19.32 -5.81
C GLN A 28 -11.13 19.35 -6.73
N ARG A 29 -11.30 19.89 -7.94
CA ARG A 29 -10.19 20.06 -8.88
C ARG A 29 -9.17 21.09 -8.38
N TRP A 30 -7.89 20.79 -8.51
CA TRP A 30 -6.80 21.65 -8.05
C TRP A 30 -6.70 22.99 -8.80
N ASP A 31 -7.25 23.08 -10.03
CA ASP A 31 -7.35 24.33 -10.78
C ASP A 31 -8.61 25.15 -10.44
N ARG A 32 -9.44 24.69 -9.50
CA ARG A 32 -10.67 25.38 -9.08
C ARG A 32 -10.52 25.92 -7.67
N GLN A 33 -11.09 27.10 -7.44
CA GLN A 33 -11.07 27.83 -6.16
C GLN A 33 -12.44 27.78 -5.45
N THR A 34 -13.28 26.80 -5.77
CA THR A 34 -14.63 26.67 -5.23
C THR A 34 -14.98 25.18 -5.13
N PRO A 35 -15.61 24.71 -4.03
CA PRO A 35 -16.05 25.47 -2.84
C PRO A 35 -14.92 25.99 -1.95
N HIS A 36 -13.71 25.43 -2.03
CA HIS A 36 -12.61 25.80 -1.15
C HIS A 36 -11.53 26.55 -1.93
N GLU A 37 -11.30 27.82 -1.59
CA GLU A 37 -10.15 28.57 -2.08
C GLU A 37 -8.85 28.05 -1.41
N HIS A 38 -7.77 27.89 -2.17
CA HIS A 38 -6.51 27.33 -1.70
C HIS A 38 -5.28 27.73 -2.54
N LYS A 39 -4.09 27.61 -1.93
CA LYS A 39 -2.79 27.94 -2.57
C LYS A 39 -2.24 26.87 -3.52
N TYR A 40 -2.73 25.63 -3.44
CA TYR A 40 -2.18 24.51 -4.23
C TYR A 40 -2.80 24.44 -5.62
N THR A 41 -2.25 25.20 -6.57
CA THR A 41 -2.68 25.16 -7.97
C THR A 41 -1.62 24.54 -8.86
N PRO A 42 -1.97 24.02 -10.05
CA PRO A 42 -0.99 23.55 -11.03
C PRO A 42 0.02 24.63 -11.46
N SER A 43 -0.38 25.91 -11.40
CA SER A 43 0.47 27.04 -11.75
C SER A 43 1.51 27.32 -10.65
N ASP A 44 1.13 27.20 -9.38
CA ASP A 44 1.99 27.47 -8.23
C ASP A 44 2.85 26.24 -7.84
N TYR A 45 2.36 25.03 -8.09
CA TYR A 45 3.02 23.75 -7.76
C TYR A 45 3.11 22.83 -9.01
N PRO A 46 3.84 23.24 -10.07
CA PRO A 46 3.85 22.51 -11.34
C PRO A 46 4.48 21.11 -11.26
N ALA A 47 5.40 20.86 -10.33
CA ALA A 47 6.04 19.55 -10.14
C ALA A 47 5.19 18.55 -9.34
N SER A 48 4.16 19.03 -8.63
CA SER A 48 3.35 18.22 -7.71
C SER A 48 2.28 17.39 -8.42
N GLY A 49 2.17 17.50 -9.75
CA GLY A 49 1.24 16.69 -10.55
C GLY A 49 -0.22 16.91 -10.21
N LEU A 50 -0.61 18.15 -9.89
CA LEU A 50 -1.96 18.56 -9.48
C LEU A 50 -2.99 18.50 -10.63
N GLU A 51 -3.12 17.35 -11.26
CA GLU A 51 -4.01 17.13 -12.39
C GLU A 51 -5.44 16.82 -11.93
N GLN A 52 -6.41 17.43 -12.61
CA GLN A 52 -7.84 17.26 -12.32
C GLN A 52 -8.14 17.43 -10.83
N ASN A 53 -8.81 16.45 -10.22
CA ASN A 53 -9.14 16.37 -8.81
C ASN A 53 -8.52 15.12 -8.16
N TYR A 54 -7.39 14.64 -8.68
CA TYR A 54 -6.77 13.43 -8.15
C TYR A 54 -6.09 13.69 -6.81
N CYS A 55 -6.04 12.68 -5.95
CA CYS A 55 -5.39 12.77 -4.64
C CYS A 55 -3.88 13.01 -4.79
N ARG A 56 -3.34 14.01 -4.11
CA ARG A 56 -1.94 14.41 -4.24
C ARG A 56 -1.36 14.83 -2.91
N GLU A 57 -0.04 14.87 -2.86
CA GLU A 57 0.71 15.47 -1.77
C GLU A 57 1.68 16.54 -2.32
N PRO A 58 1.27 17.82 -2.33
CA PRO A 58 2.02 18.87 -3.01
C PRO A 58 3.25 19.39 -2.26
N GLU A 59 3.27 19.39 -0.92
CA GLU A 59 4.37 19.95 -0.12
C GLU A 59 5.40 18.89 0.31
N GLY A 60 5.05 17.61 0.28
CA GLY A 60 5.92 16.50 0.67
C GLY A 60 6.12 16.42 2.18
N ASN A 61 5.28 17.09 2.96
CA ASN A 61 5.31 17.11 4.43
C ASN A 61 4.14 16.33 5.04
N GLU A 62 3.08 16.03 4.29
CA GLU A 62 1.97 15.24 4.82
C GLU A 62 2.26 13.74 4.77
N PRO A 63 1.73 12.97 5.75
CA PRO A 63 1.95 11.55 5.84
C PRO A 63 1.09 10.73 4.87
N ARG A 64 0.17 11.35 4.12
CA ARG A 64 -0.80 10.69 3.23
C ARG A 64 -1.24 11.58 2.08
N LEU A 65 -1.78 10.95 1.04
CA LEU A 65 -2.46 11.64 -0.07
C LEU A 65 -3.79 12.21 0.39
N TRP A 66 -4.11 13.40 -0.10
CA TRP A 66 -5.35 14.08 0.23
C TRP A 66 -5.85 14.90 -0.95
N CYS A 67 -7.05 15.45 -0.79
CA CYS A 67 -7.62 16.42 -1.71
C CYS A 67 -8.56 17.38 -0.97
N TYR A 68 -8.79 18.56 -1.54
CA TYR A 68 -9.96 19.36 -1.18
C TYR A 68 -11.22 18.64 -1.62
N THR A 69 -12.36 18.83 -0.95
CA THR A 69 -13.61 18.15 -1.33
C THR A 69 -14.59 19.09 -2.01
N THR A 70 -15.55 18.56 -2.77
CA THR A 70 -16.65 19.37 -3.31
C THR A 70 -17.74 19.67 -2.28
N ASP A 71 -17.62 19.13 -1.06
CA ASP A 71 -18.56 19.38 0.03
C ASP A 71 -18.17 20.66 0.80
N PRO A 72 -19.04 21.68 0.89
CA PRO A 72 -18.75 22.91 1.63
C PRO A 72 -18.47 22.68 3.13
N GLY A 73 -19.05 21.62 3.71
CA GLY A 73 -18.87 21.25 5.12
C GLY A 73 -17.57 20.51 5.43
N THR A 74 -16.79 20.12 4.42
CA THR A 74 -15.52 19.42 4.60
C THR A 74 -14.49 19.96 3.64
N ARG A 75 -13.61 20.82 4.17
CA ARG A 75 -12.60 21.51 3.36
C ARG A 75 -11.71 20.53 2.59
N TRP A 76 -11.16 19.55 3.29
CA TRP A 76 -10.29 18.52 2.74
C TRP A 76 -10.44 17.23 3.55
N ASN A 77 -10.01 16.12 2.98
CA ASN A 77 -9.93 14.84 3.66
C ASN A 77 -8.86 13.95 2.99
N TYR A 78 -8.39 12.94 3.69
CA TYR A 78 -7.45 11.96 3.15
C TYR A 78 -8.12 11.06 2.12
N CYS A 79 -7.31 10.59 1.18
CA CYS A 79 -7.73 9.59 0.21
C CYS A 79 -7.37 8.19 0.67
N ASP A 80 -8.26 7.24 0.35
CA ASP A 80 -8.00 5.83 0.57
C ASP A 80 -7.39 5.23 -0.70
N VAL A 81 -6.07 5.37 -0.82
CA VAL A 81 -5.30 4.84 -1.94
C VAL A 81 -4.61 3.56 -1.47
N PRO A 82 -4.81 2.42 -2.16
CA PRO A 82 -4.15 1.18 -1.78
C PRO A 82 -2.63 1.32 -1.93
N PHE A 83 -1.87 0.62 -1.08
CA PHE A 83 -0.42 0.58 -1.26
C PHE A 83 -0.05 -0.25 -2.49
N CYS A 84 0.98 0.18 -3.22
CA CYS A 84 1.54 -0.65 -4.29
C CYS A 84 2.15 -1.87 -3.64
N GLU A 85 1.71 -3.03 -4.11
CA GLU A 85 2.10 -4.31 -3.57
C GLU A 85 3.60 -4.50 -3.73
N THR A 86 4.32 -4.36 -2.62
CA THR A 86 5.25 -5.40 -2.17
C THR A 86 4.56 -6.08 -0.99
N GLY A 87 3.86 -7.19 -1.24
CA GLY A 87 3.37 -8.12 -0.21
C GLY A 87 2.24 -7.63 0.70
N TRP A 88 1.06 -7.33 0.16
CA TRP A 88 -0.17 -7.26 0.98
C TRP A 88 -1.11 -8.39 0.59
N CYS A 89 -1.13 -9.44 1.41
CA CYS A 89 -2.05 -10.55 1.24
C CYS A 89 -3.34 -10.29 2.00
N PHE A 90 -4.49 -10.65 1.42
CA PHE A 90 -5.78 -10.29 2.01
C PHE A 90 -6.18 -11.27 3.12
N GLY A 91 -6.49 -10.76 4.30
CA GLY A 91 -7.05 -11.56 5.39
C GLY A 91 -5.99 -12.37 6.13
N ASN A 92 -6.03 -13.70 6.01
CA ASN A 92 -5.12 -14.62 6.71
C ASN A 92 -4.00 -15.14 5.80
N ASP A 93 -3.76 -14.53 4.65
CA ASP A 93 -2.76 -14.99 3.69
C ASP A 93 -1.34 -14.59 4.14
N PHE A 94 -0.34 -15.40 3.80
CA PHE A 94 1.06 -15.18 4.16
C PHE A 94 1.81 -14.45 3.03
N PRO A 95 2.51 -13.34 3.33
CA PRO A 95 3.31 -12.60 2.35
C PRO A 95 4.72 -13.17 2.22
N CYS A 96 5.08 -13.55 1.00
CA CYS A 96 6.44 -13.84 0.59
C CYS A 96 7.26 -12.53 0.40
N ASP A 97 8.57 -12.56 0.59
CA ASP A 97 9.52 -11.44 0.40
C ASP A 97 9.54 -10.95 -1.06
N ASP A 98 9.28 -11.84 -2.03
CA ASP A 98 9.10 -11.50 -3.45
C ASP A 98 7.72 -10.86 -3.75
N GLY A 99 6.89 -10.64 -2.73
CA GLY A 99 5.57 -10.03 -2.83
C GLY A 99 4.46 -10.97 -3.31
N VAL A 100 4.77 -12.27 -3.46
CA VAL A 100 3.78 -13.33 -3.71
C VAL A 100 2.98 -13.58 -2.43
N CYS A 101 1.70 -13.88 -2.58
CA CYS A 101 0.81 -14.20 -1.47
C CYS A 101 0.37 -15.65 -1.56
N ILE A 102 0.57 -16.39 -0.48
CA ILE A 102 0.12 -17.78 -0.32
C ILE A 102 -0.96 -17.85 0.75
N ASN A 103 -1.71 -18.95 0.80
CA ASN A 103 -2.71 -19.11 1.85
C ASN A 103 -2.02 -19.23 3.22
N GLY A 104 -2.53 -18.59 4.27
CA GLY A 104 -1.89 -18.71 5.59
C GLY A 104 -1.86 -20.12 6.15
N THR A 105 -2.74 -21.02 5.66
CA THR A 105 -2.68 -22.44 6.02
C THR A 105 -1.49 -23.18 5.42
N TRP A 106 -0.79 -22.57 4.47
CA TRP A 106 0.43 -23.08 3.82
C TRP A 106 1.69 -22.50 4.48
N THR A 107 1.55 -21.83 5.62
CA THR A 107 2.72 -21.40 6.40
C THR A 107 3.13 -22.55 7.30
N CYS A 108 4.39 -23.00 7.24
CA CYS A 108 4.93 -24.06 8.08
C CYS A 108 4.15 -25.40 7.93
N ASP A 109 3.71 -25.74 6.71
CA ASP A 109 3.00 -26.98 6.39
C ASP A 109 3.89 -28.09 5.83
N GLY A 110 5.16 -27.76 5.54
CA GLY A 110 6.21 -28.68 5.09
C GLY A 110 6.41 -28.72 3.58
N GLU A 111 5.70 -27.90 2.81
CA GLU A 111 5.91 -27.70 1.37
C GLU A 111 6.37 -26.26 1.09
N ALA A 112 7.15 -26.08 0.02
CA ALA A 112 7.59 -24.73 -0.37
C ALA A 112 6.53 -24.08 -1.27
N ASP A 113 5.70 -23.21 -0.70
CA ASP A 113 4.66 -22.48 -1.41
C ASP A 113 5.13 -21.07 -1.81
N CYS A 114 6.05 -20.45 -1.07
CA CYS A 114 6.73 -19.24 -1.54
C CYS A 114 7.78 -19.57 -2.63
N PRO A 115 8.03 -18.66 -3.61
CA PRO A 115 9.01 -18.89 -4.69
C PRO A 115 10.43 -19.23 -4.20
N ASN A 116 10.79 -18.75 -3.01
CA ASN A 116 12.06 -18.99 -2.34
C ASN A 116 11.93 -19.97 -1.14
N GLY A 117 10.74 -20.48 -0.84
CA GLY A 117 10.45 -21.38 0.28
C GLY A 117 10.59 -20.75 1.67
N GLU A 118 10.48 -19.43 1.79
CA GLU A 118 10.65 -18.74 3.09
C GLU A 118 9.51 -18.97 4.08
N ASP A 119 8.34 -19.34 3.58
CA ASP A 119 7.20 -19.84 4.35
C ASP A 119 7.55 -21.04 5.23
N GLU A 120 8.62 -21.77 4.89
CA GLU A 120 9.17 -22.89 5.65
C GLU A 120 10.51 -22.57 6.36
N SER A 121 10.96 -21.33 6.28
CA SER A 121 12.26 -20.95 6.85
C SER A 121 12.25 -20.93 8.37
N PRO A 122 13.38 -21.24 9.04
CA PRO A 122 13.49 -21.20 10.50
C PRO A 122 13.17 -19.83 11.13
N ALA A 123 13.27 -18.76 10.36
CA ALA A 123 12.88 -17.41 10.78
C ALA A 123 11.36 -17.25 10.94
N ASN A 124 10.58 -17.96 10.12
CA ASN A 124 9.13 -17.89 10.07
C ASN A 124 8.45 -19.06 10.82
N CYS A 125 9.16 -20.19 10.96
CA CYS A 125 8.70 -21.40 11.65
C CYS A 125 9.56 -21.77 12.88
N PRO A 126 9.77 -20.90 13.88
CA PRO A 126 10.66 -21.18 15.00
C PRO A 126 10.22 -22.38 15.86
N ASP A 127 8.91 -22.68 15.89
CA ASP A 127 8.36 -23.81 16.64
C ASP A 127 8.53 -25.16 15.93
N LEU A 128 8.76 -25.17 14.61
CA LEU A 128 9.12 -26.37 13.85
C LEU A 128 10.61 -26.71 13.96
N TYR A 129 11.44 -25.72 14.28
CA TYR A 129 12.87 -25.86 14.50
C TYR A 129 13.24 -25.46 15.93
N PRO A 130 12.78 -26.21 16.96
CA PRO A 130 13.31 -26.01 18.29
C PRO A 130 14.81 -26.20 18.25
N THR A 131 15.53 -25.41 19.06
CA THR A 131 16.98 -25.15 19.04
C THR A 131 17.92 -26.37 19.18
N ASP A 132 17.42 -27.59 19.04
CA ASP A 132 18.17 -28.85 19.05
C ASP A 132 18.42 -29.44 17.65
N TYR A 133 18.09 -28.74 16.55
CA TYR A 133 18.45 -29.18 15.18
C TYR A 133 19.85 -28.71 14.72
N ILE A 134 20.85 -28.84 15.59
CA ILE A 134 22.24 -29.07 15.14
C ILE A 134 22.70 -30.41 15.70
N ARG A 135 21.97 -31.47 15.35
CA ARG A 135 22.46 -32.85 15.30
C ARG A 135 21.38 -33.77 14.73
N HIS A 136 21.76 -34.48 13.67
CA HIS A 136 21.08 -35.59 13.01
C HIS A 136 20.27 -35.22 11.76
N SER A 137 21.02 -35.21 10.66
CA SER A 137 20.63 -35.74 9.37
C SER A 137 19.70 -36.96 9.51
N THR A 138 18.46 -36.86 9.02
CA THR A 138 17.83 -37.83 8.10
C THR A 138 16.43 -37.33 7.70
N PRO A 139 16.01 -37.54 6.45
CA PRO A 139 14.68 -37.16 5.97
C PRO A 139 13.65 -38.19 6.43
N ILE A 140 12.43 -37.76 6.74
CA ILE A 140 11.30 -38.69 6.92
C ILE A 140 10.20 -38.36 5.91
N ILE A 141 10.31 -39.06 4.77
CA ILE A 141 9.17 -39.47 3.96
C ILE A 141 8.54 -40.67 4.70
N ARG A 142 7.34 -40.51 5.26
CA ARG A 142 6.22 -41.49 5.27
C ARG A 142 5.09 -41.11 6.21
#